data_AF-A0A956HKP3-F1
#
_entry.id   AF-A0A956HKP3-F1
#
_cell.length_a   1.000
_cell.length_b   1.000
_cell.length_c   1.000
_cell.angle_alpha   90.00
_cell.angle_beta   90.00
_cell.angle_gamma   90.00
#
_symmetry.space_group_name_H-M   'P 1'
#
loop_
_entity.id
_entity.type
_entity.pdbx_description
1 polymer ?
#
loop_
_entity_poly.entity_id
_entity_poly.type
_entity_poly.pdbx_seq_one_letter_code
_entity_poly.pdbx_strand_id
1 'polypeptide(L)'
;ELGVGYVMLLNATYSPAAYLRIRALLMAELTRGLPMPAPPRYQPAPGELAEHVGAYEFQSPRHALFGFLDRAVLAAEVSLDRDTLQLTLPAAGARVPLIPTGPGTFRMPGQVGSSVAFTRDAAGRRRATVMMGMAYEEAPGVLLTLRRLALAVALFLLETAVLLSLLWIPRRLFGKALPPGYARTRGAALAAALCFYAMIYVFVAGAQRFALGEVNRYSLGFLLLSLLFAGSSGAALARALRSLRRGRLDLITRVHSLVVAIAAFGITLWLMAHGIIGLRTWAW
;
A
#
# COMPACT_ATOMS: atom_id res chain seq x y z
N GLU A 1 -36.73 -4.69 -15.27
CA GLU A 1 -35.42 -5.39 -15.45
C GLU A 1 -35.36 -5.93 -16.87
N LEU A 2 -34.19 -5.99 -17.52
CA LEU A 2 -34.07 -6.35 -18.95
C LEU A 2 -34.27 -7.86 -19.24
N GLY A 3 -34.45 -8.70 -18.21
CA GLY A 3 -34.64 -10.15 -18.37
C GLY A 3 -33.41 -10.92 -18.85
N VAL A 4 -32.27 -10.26 -19.03
CA VAL A 4 -31.01 -10.86 -19.49
C VAL A 4 -29.93 -10.77 -18.40
N GLY A 5 -29.22 -11.87 -18.19
CA GLY A 5 -28.05 -11.96 -17.32
C GLY A 5 -26.94 -12.72 -18.03
N TYR A 6 -25.69 -12.48 -17.65
CA TYR A 6 -24.55 -13.22 -18.19
C TYR A 6 -23.55 -13.56 -17.08
N VAL A 7 -22.83 -14.65 -17.29
CA VAL A 7 -21.71 -15.07 -16.45
C VAL A 7 -20.47 -15.06 -17.33
N MET A 8 -19.40 -14.44 -16.84
CA MET A 8 -18.11 -14.39 -17.52
C MET A 8 -17.05 -14.96 -16.59
N LEU A 9 -16.48 -16.11 -16.96
CA LEU A 9 -15.40 -16.76 -16.24
C LEU A 9 -14.08 -16.48 -16.95
N LEU A 10 -13.18 -15.74 -16.30
CA LEU A 10 -11.81 -15.51 -16.77
C LEU A 10 -10.83 -16.04 -15.73
N ASN A 11 -10.08 -17.07 -16.10
CA ASN A 11 -8.98 -17.59 -15.28
C ASN A 11 -7.67 -16.84 -15.58
N ALA A 12 -7.74 -15.51 -15.57
CA ALA A 12 -6.67 -14.64 -16.02
C ALA A 12 -6.85 -13.22 -15.46
N THR A 13 -5.84 -12.74 -14.73
CA THR A 13 -5.80 -11.36 -14.21
C THR A 13 -4.78 -10.47 -14.93
N TYR A 14 -4.12 -10.99 -15.96
CA TYR A 14 -3.00 -10.30 -16.64
C TYR A 14 -3.40 -9.06 -17.43
N SER A 15 -4.67 -8.86 -17.76
CA SER A 15 -5.13 -7.64 -18.44
C SER A 15 -6.49 -7.16 -17.93
N PRO A 16 -6.51 -6.21 -16.99
CA PRO A 16 -7.72 -5.50 -16.58
C PRO A 16 -8.43 -4.83 -17.76
N ALA A 17 -7.66 -4.33 -18.74
CA ALA A 17 -8.21 -3.73 -19.95
C ALA A 17 -8.98 -4.74 -20.81
N ALA A 18 -8.42 -5.96 -21.00
CA ALA A 18 -9.12 -7.01 -21.74
C ALA A 18 -10.41 -7.44 -21.02
N TYR A 19 -10.37 -7.60 -19.70
CA TYR A 19 -11.56 -7.88 -18.89
C TYR A 19 -12.66 -6.83 -19.11
N LEU A 20 -12.30 -5.54 -19.00
CA LEU A 20 -13.25 -4.43 -19.21
C LEU A 20 -13.79 -4.41 -20.64
N ARG A 21 -12.96 -4.71 -21.65
CA ARG A 21 -13.35 -4.69 -23.06
C ARG A 21 -14.27 -5.85 -23.42
N ILE A 22 -13.97 -7.07 -22.96
CA ILE A 22 -14.86 -8.23 -23.14
C ILE A 22 -16.21 -7.95 -22.47
N ARG A 23 -16.18 -7.43 -21.24
CA ARG A 23 -17.39 -7.04 -20.51
C ARG A 23 -18.23 -6.01 -21.29
N ALA A 24 -17.58 -4.99 -21.86
CA ALA A 24 -18.26 -3.96 -22.65
C ALA A 24 -18.90 -4.53 -23.93
N LEU A 25 -18.20 -5.43 -24.63
CA LEU A 25 -18.71 -6.10 -25.83
C LEU A 25 -19.92 -6.99 -25.50
N LEU A 26 -19.82 -7.82 -24.45
CA LEU A 26 -20.93 -8.65 -23.99
C LEU A 26 -22.15 -7.79 -23.63
N MET A 27 -21.95 -6.70 -22.88
CA MET A 27 -23.05 -5.82 -22.53
C MET A 27 -23.68 -5.18 -23.78
N ALA A 28 -22.87 -4.68 -24.73
CA ALA A 28 -23.37 -4.07 -25.95
C ALA A 28 -24.15 -5.05 -26.85
N GLU A 29 -23.75 -6.32 -26.89
CA GLU A 29 -24.48 -7.37 -27.60
C GLU A 29 -25.80 -7.68 -26.90
N LEU A 30 -25.77 -7.92 -25.59
CA LEU A 30 -26.95 -8.32 -24.79
C LEU A 30 -28.00 -7.19 -24.69
N THR A 31 -27.57 -5.94 -24.77
CA THR A 31 -28.48 -4.78 -24.73
C THR A 31 -28.81 -4.23 -26.11
N ARG A 32 -28.36 -4.88 -27.19
CA ARG A 32 -28.60 -4.42 -28.55
C ARG A 32 -30.11 -4.34 -28.81
N GLY A 33 -30.57 -3.14 -29.21
CA GLY A 33 -31.98 -2.90 -29.52
C GLY A 33 -32.89 -2.78 -28.29
N LEU A 34 -32.35 -2.85 -27.06
CA LEU A 34 -33.12 -2.63 -25.85
C LEU A 34 -33.10 -1.15 -25.45
N PRO A 35 -34.23 -0.58 -24.99
CA PRO A 35 -34.25 0.74 -24.39
C PRO A 35 -33.47 0.71 -23.08
N MET A 36 -32.39 1.49 -23.00
CA MET A 36 -31.58 1.62 -21.79
C MET A 36 -32.16 2.77 -20.95
N PRO A 37 -32.78 2.49 -19.79
CA PRO A 37 -33.34 3.53 -18.96
C PRO A 37 -32.22 4.46 -18.47
N ALA A 38 -32.55 5.75 -18.34
CA ALA A 38 -31.63 6.68 -17.71
C ALA A 38 -31.33 6.19 -16.29
N PRO A 39 -30.07 6.24 -15.84
CA PRO A 39 -29.73 5.86 -14.48
C PRO A 39 -30.53 6.69 -13.47
N PRO A 40 -30.94 6.11 -12.33
CA PRO A 40 -31.68 6.82 -11.31
C PRO A 40 -30.91 8.06 -10.87
N ARG A 41 -31.64 9.16 -10.70
CA ARG A 41 -31.12 10.42 -10.15
C ARG A 41 -31.78 10.61 -8.79
N TYR A 42 -30.96 10.61 -7.74
CA TYR A 42 -31.39 10.97 -6.40
C TYR A 42 -30.88 12.37 -6.09
N GLN A 43 -31.74 13.23 -5.56
CA GLN A 43 -31.35 14.53 -5.04
C GLN A 43 -31.30 14.42 -3.51
N PRO A 44 -30.11 14.39 -2.91
CA PRO A 44 -29.96 14.27 -1.47
C PRO A 44 -30.49 15.52 -0.77
N ALA A 45 -31.02 15.34 0.44
CA ALA A 45 -31.45 16.45 1.28
C ALA A 45 -30.23 17.30 1.71
N PRO A 46 -30.43 18.60 2.04
CA PRO A 46 -29.35 19.42 2.58
C PRO A 46 -28.73 18.76 3.83
N GLY A 47 -27.40 18.58 3.82
CA GLY A 47 -26.66 17.95 4.92
C GLY A 47 -26.53 16.43 4.86
N GLU A 48 -27.35 15.72 4.07
CA GLU A 48 -27.26 14.25 3.94
C GLU A 48 -25.87 13.81 3.43
N LEU A 49 -25.32 14.53 2.47
CA LEU A 49 -23.98 14.25 1.94
C LEU A 49 -22.88 14.45 2.99
N ALA A 50 -23.03 15.43 3.88
CA ALA A 50 -22.02 15.75 4.89
C ALA A 50 -21.85 14.59 5.89
N GLU A 51 -22.86 13.75 6.08
CA GLU A 51 -22.79 12.58 6.95
C GLU A 51 -21.81 11.50 6.47
N HIS A 52 -21.47 11.50 5.18
CA HIS A 52 -20.57 10.52 4.57
C HIS A 52 -19.12 11.02 4.45
N VAL A 53 -18.83 12.24 4.90
CA VAL A 53 -17.48 12.80 4.90
C VAL A 53 -16.65 12.14 6.00
N GLY A 54 -15.47 11.64 5.64
CA GLY A 54 -14.60 10.94 6.58
C GLY A 54 -13.45 10.20 5.92
N ALA A 55 -12.61 9.61 6.76
CA ALA A 55 -11.53 8.72 6.33
C ALA A 55 -11.93 7.27 6.57
N TYR A 56 -11.60 6.42 5.62
CA TYR A 56 -12.06 5.04 5.55
C TYR A 56 -10.86 4.11 5.38
N GLU A 57 -10.69 3.19 6.33
CA GLU A 57 -9.66 2.16 6.32
C GLU A 57 -10.18 0.90 5.60
N PHE A 58 -9.33 0.30 4.78
CA PHE A 58 -9.65 -0.92 4.06
C PHE A 58 -9.70 -2.15 5.00
N GLN A 59 -10.80 -2.90 4.98
CA GLN A 59 -11.05 -4.02 5.90
C GLN A 59 -11.09 -5.40 5.25
N SER A 60 -11.13 -5.50 3.93
CA SER A 60 -11.24 -6.78 3.22
C SER A 60 -9.97 -7.15 2.44
N PRO A 61 -8.81 -7.37 3.10
CA PRO A 61 -7.59 -7.72 2.42
C PRO A 61 -7.72 -9.06 1.71
N ARG A 62 -7.29 -9.11 0.45
CA ARG A 62 -7.32 -10.33 -0.36
C ARG A 62 -6.38 -11.40 0.18
N HIS A 63 -5.30 -10.96 0.82
CA HIS A 63 -4.32 -11.81 1.46
C HIS A 63 -4.17 -11.37 2.91
N ALA A 64 -4.64 -12.19 3.85
CA ALA A 64 -4.59 -11.88 5.28
C ALA A 64 -3.17 -11.51 5.76
N LEU A 65 -2.16 -12.17 5.18
CA LEU A 65 -0.74 -11.92 5.45
C LEU A 65 -0.33 -10.45 5.20
N PHE A 66 -0.90 -9.80 4.20
CA PHE A 66 -0.56 -8.41 3.82
C PHE A 66 -1.62 -7.39 4.24
N GLY A 67 -2.64 -7.80 5.00
CA GLY A 67 -3.73 -6.90 5.38
C GLY A 67 -3.26 -5.67 6.15
N PHE A 68 -2.15 -5.78 6.87
CA PHE A 68 -1.54 -4.64 7.57
C PHE A 68 -0.93 -3.59 6.62
N LEU A 69 -0.35 -4.04 5.50
CA LEU A 69 0.17 -3.16 4.46
C LEU A 69 -0.98 -2.57 3.65
N ASP A 70 -1.97 -3.39 3.30
CA ASP A 70 -3.17 -2.94 2.60
C ASP A 70 -3.89 -1.84 3.39
N ARG A 71 -4.03 -1.98 4.71
CA ARG A 71 -4.60 -0.94 5.59
C ARG A 71 -3.78 0.35 5.61
N ALA A 72 -2.46 0.27 5.53
CA ALA A 72 -1.58 1.42 5.54
C ALA A 72 -1.59 2.19 4.21
N VAL A 73 -1.79 1.49 3.09
CA VAL A 73 -1.65 2.04 1.73
C VAL A 73 -3.01 2.33 1.08
N LEU A 74 -3.98 1.42 1.20
CA LEU A 74 -5.27 1.46 0.51
C LEU A 74 -6.34 2.22 1.29
N ALA A 75 -5.98 3.28 2.02
CA ALA A 75 -6.97 4.15 2.65
C ALA A 75 -7.82 4.89 1.59
N ALA A 76 -9.07 5.20 1.93
CA ALA A 76 -9.94 6.03 1.13
C ALA A 76 -10.38 7.26 1.93
N GLU A 77 -10.50 8.41 1.28
CA GLU A 77 -10.93 9.65 1.92
C GLU A 77 -12.15 10.18 1.15
N VAL A 78 -13.25 10.43 1.85
CA VAL A 78 -14.46 11.03 1.29
C VAL A 78 -14.54 12.47 1.77
N SER A 79 -14.57 13.39 0.82
CA SER A 79 -14.67 14.83 1.07
C SER A 79 -15.88 15.40 0.34
N LEU A 80 -16.47 16.48 0.87
CA LEU A 80 -17.53 17.21 0.19
C LEU A 80 -16.91 18.40 -0.54
N ASP A 81 -17.15 18.49 -1.85
CA ASP A 81 -16.73 19.61 -2.68
C ASP A 81 -17.98 20.24 -3.29
N ARG A 82 -18.38 21.40 -2.74
CA ARG A 82 -19.68 22.04 -2.98
C ARG A 82 -20.82 21.08 -2.64
N ASP A 83 -21.50 20.54 -3.65
CA ASP A 83 -22.64 19.63 -3.51
C ASP A 83 -22.34 18.22 -4.05
N THR A 84 -21.06 17.86 -4.20
CA THR A 84 -20.65 16.56 -4.73
C THR A 84 -19.64 15.91 -3.80
N LEU A 85 -19.93 14.66 -3.40
CA LEU A 85 -18.97 13.86 -2.67
C LEU A 85 -17.81 13.46 -3.59
N GLN A 86 -16.59 13.55 -3.07
CA GLN A 86 -15.36 13.27 -3.78
C GLN A 86 -14.63 12.17 -3.02
N LEU A 87 -14.44 11.06 -3.71
CA LEU A 87 -13.72 9.90 -3.21
C LEU A 87 -12.27 9.96 -3.68
N THR A 88 -11.38 10.17 -2.73
CA THR A 88 -9.94 10.23 -2.95
C THR A 88 -9.32 8.88 -2.59
N LEU A 89 -8.55 8.34 -3.53
CA LEU A 89 -7.74 7.14 -3.36
C LEU A 89 -6.26 7.54 -3.46
N PRO A 90 -5.59 7.87 -2.35
CA PRO A 90 -4.24 8.40 -2.32
C PRO A 90 -3.22 7.49 -3.05
N ALA A 91 -3.32 6.17 -2.85
CA ALA A 91 -2.44 5.21 -3.52
C ALA A 91 -2.56 5.21 -5.06
N ALA A 92 -3.73 5.57 -5.59
CA ALA A 92 -3.99 5.66 -7.02
C ALA A 92 -3.82 7.10 -7.57
N GLY A 93 -3.60 8.10 -6.71
CA GLY A 93 -3.64 9.52 -7.09
C GLY A 93 -4.98 9.94 -7.70
N ALA A 94 -6.06 9.20 -7.41
CA ALA A 94 -7.34 9.38 -8.06
C ALA A 94 -8.32 10.12 -7.16
N ARG A 95 -9.05 11.08 -7.73
CA ARG A 95 -10.19 11.75 -7.11
C ARG A 95 -11.40 11.52 -7.99
N VAL A 96 -12.42 10.86 -7.47
CA VAL A 96 -13.58 10.40 -8.23
C VAL A 96 -14.84 11.00 -7.62
N PRO A 97 -15.65 11.75 -8.39
CA PRO A 97 -16.91 12.26 -7.89
C PRO A 97 -17.91 11.11 -7.70
N LEU A 98 -18.69 11.18 -6.63
CA LEU A 98 -19.74 10.24 -6.31
C LEU A 98 -21.10 10.85 -6.64
N ILE A 99 -21.82 10.19 -7.54
CA ILE A 99 -23.16 10.60 -7.99
C ILE A 99 -24.20 9.85 -7.14
N PRO A 100 -25.08 10.55 -6.43
CA PRO A 100 -26.12 9.92 -5.62
C PRO A 100 -27.11 9.11 -6.46
N THR A 101 -27.43 7.91 -6.01
CA THR A 101 -28.40 6.98 -6.63
C THR A 101 -29.57 6.63 -5.72
N GLY A 102 -29.46 6.91 -4.42
CA GLY A 102 -30.48 6.75 -3.39
C GLY A 102 -29.89 7.06 -2.01
N PRO A 103 -30.67 6.90 -0.92
CA PRO A 103 -30.19 7.13 0.44
C PRO A 103 -28.93 6.29 0.73
N GLY A 104 -27.82 6.97 1.06
CA GLY A 104 -26.52 6.32 1.34
C GLY A 104 -25.90 5.54 0.18
N THR A 105 -26.42 5.64 -1.05
CA THR A 105 -25.88 4.91 -2.21
C THR A 105 -25.46 5.85 -3.33
N PHE A 106 -24.33 5.52 -3.94
CA PHE A 106 -23.64 6.35 -4.90
C PHE A 106 -23.07 5.52 -6.03
N ARG A 107 -22.76 6.17 -7.14
CA ARG A 107 -22.05 5.59 -8.29
C ARG A 107 -20.92 6.50 -8.76
N MET A 108 -19.91 5.94 -9.40
CA MET A 108 -18.86 6.69 -10.07
C MET A 108 -19.31 7.08 -11.50
N PRO A 109 -18.65 8.05 -12.15
CA PRO A 109 -18.94 8.41 -13.53
C PRO A 109 -18.81 7.19 -14.46
N GLY A 110 -19.75 7.08 -15.41
CA GLY A 110 -19.79 5.96 -16.35
C GLY A 110 -20.44 4.68 -15.83
N GLN A 111 -20.91 4.65 -14.58
CA GLN A 111 -21.64 3.51 -14.02
C GLN A 111 -23.15 3.74 -14.06
N VAL A 112 -23.91 2.65 -14.22
CA VAL A 112 -25.38 2.68 -14.36
C VAL A 112 -26.07 2.39 -13.01
N GLY A 113 -25.47 1.54 -12.18
CA GLY A 113 -25.97 1.20 -10.83
C GLY A 113 -25.11 1.75 -9.71
N SER A 114 -25.64 1.69 -8.48
CA SER A 114 -24.89 2.01 -7.26
C SER A 114 -23.65 1.13 -7.16
N SER A 115 -22.50 1.75 -6.95
CA SER A 115 -21.19 1.09 -6.86
C SER A 115 -20.41 1.46 -5.61
N VAL A 116 -21.02 2.28 -4.74
CA VAL A 116 -20.57 2.67 -3.41
C VAL A 116 -21.82 2.75 -2.55
N ALA A 117 -21.82 2.07 -1.39
CA ALA A 117 -22.88 2.18 -0.42
C ALA A 117 -22.30 2.48 0.96
N PHE A 118 -22.87 3.44 1.68
CA PHE A 118 -22.57 3.70 3.07
C PHE A 118 -23.62 3.00 3.92
N THR A 119 -23.16 2.11 4.78
CA THR A 119 -23.97 1.33 5.70
C THR A 119 -23.50 1.59 7.13
N ARG A 120 -24.23 1.05 8.10
CA ARG A 120 -23.80 1.01 9.50
C ARG A 120 -23.74 -0.44 9.94
N ASP A 121 -22.73 -0.77 10.75
CA ASP A 121 -22.67 -2.09 11.39
C ASP A 121 -23.68 -2.21 12.55
N ALA A 122 -23.82 -3.41 13.10
CA ALA A 122 -24.69 -3.67 14.26
C ALA A 122 -24.30 -2.87 15.52
N ALA A 123 -23.07 -2.37 15.58
CA ALA A 123 -22.58 -1.50 16.64
C ALA A 123 -22.76 0.01 16.31
N GLY A 124 -23.43 0.34 15.20
CA GLY A 124 -23.70 1.71 14.76
C GLY A 124 -22.52 2.41 14.06
N ARG A 125 -21.36 1.76 13.94
CA ARG A 125 -20.18 2.30 13.25
C ARG A 125 -20.45 2.38 11.76
N ARG A 126 -20.05 3.49 11.14
CA ARG A 126 -20.23 3.66 9.69
C ARG A 126 -19.25 2.77 8.95
N ARG A 127 -19.76 2.06 7.96
CA ARG A 127 -19.00 1.25 7.01
C ARG A 127 -19.29 1.77 5.62
N ALA A 128 -18.26 1.96 4.82
CA ALA A 128 -18.42 2.13 3.39
C ALA A 128 -18.32 0.74 2.76
N THR A 129 -19.46 0.17 2.39
CA THR A 129 -19.58 -1.16 1.81
C THR A 129 -19.58 -1.06 0.29
N VAL A 130 -18.52 -1.64 -0.29
CA VAL A 130 -18.29 -1.94 -1.71
C VAL A 130 -18.03 -0.72 -2.56
N MET A 131 -16.79 -0.26 -2.56
CA MET A 131 -16.16 0.38 -3.72
C MET A 131 -15.48 -0.74 -4.52
N MET A 132 -16.01 -1.14 -5.68
CA MET A 132 -15.37 -2.17 -6.55
C MET A 132 -15.12 -3.56 -5.88
N GLY A 133 -16.01 -4.01 -4.98
CA GLY A 133 -15.85 -5.29 -4.26
C GLY A 133 -15.01 -5.20 -2.98
N MET A 134 -14.61 -3.99 -2.57
CA MET A 134 -13.78 -3.74 -1.38
C MET A 134 -14.60 -3.15 -0.24
N ALA A 135 -14.39 -3.65 0.98
CA ALA A 135 -15.03 -3.15 2.19
C ALA A 135 -14.11 -2.18 2.94
N TYR A 136 -14.69 -1.08 3.40
CA TYR A 136 -14.01 -0.07 4.19
C TYR A 136 -14.79 0.26 5.45
N GLU A 137 -14.08 0.63 6.52
CA GLU A 137 -14.66 1.06 7.79
C GLU A 137 -14.16 2.46 8.14
N GLU A 138 -15.02 3.30 8.70
CA GLU A 138 -14.63 4.63 9.14
C GLU A 138 -13.52 4.54 10.19
N ALA A 139 -12.47 5.35 10.02
CA ALA A 139 -11.34 5.37 10.92
C ALA A 139 -10.87 6.82 11.15
N PRO A 140 -10.20 7.11 12.29
CA PRO A 140 -9.66 8.43 12.55
C PRO A 140 -8.67 8.85 11.45
N GLY A 141 -9.01 9.88 10.67
CA GLY A 141 -8.20 10.30 9.52
C GLY A 141 -6.77 10.72 9.87
N VAL A 142 -6.56 11.24 11.08
CA VAL A 142 -5.23 11.58 11.60
C VAL A 142 -4.36 10.31 11.71
N LEU A 143 -4.92 9.22 12.23
CA LEU A 143 -4.16 7.97 12.43
C LEU A 143 -3.77 7.35 11.07
N LEU A 144 -4.69 7.32 10.11
CA LEU A 144 -4.41 6.86 8.75
C LEU A 144 -3.31 7.69 8.08
N THR A 145 -3.43 9.02 8.18
CA THR A 145 -2.43 9.96 7.64
C THR A 145 -1.06 9.75 8.28
N LEU A 146 -1.00 9.62 9.61
CA LEU A 146 0.24 9.39 10.35
C LEU A 146 0.89 8.05 9.97
N ARG A 147 0.12 6.96 9.84
CA ARG A 147 0.63 5.65 9.40
C ARG A 147 1.22 5.73 8.00
N ARG A 148 0.49 6.33 7.05
CA ARG A 148 0.93 6.53 5.67
C ARG A 148 2.21 7.37 5.60
N LEU A 149 2.24 8.49 6.32
CA LEU A 149 3.40 9.38 6.36
C LEU A 149 4.61 8.71 7.01
N ALA A 150 4.42 7.99 8.13
CA ALA A 150 5.50 7.26 8.80
C ALA A 150 6.11 6.20 7.88
N LEU A 151 5.29 5.44 7.15
CA LEU A 151 5.77 4.47 6.17
C LEU A 151 6.51 5.16 5.01
N ALA A 152 5.93 6.21 4.43
CA ALA A 152 6.54 6.95 3.32
C ALA A 152 7.90 7.57 3.70
N VAL A 153 7.98 8.21 4.88
CA VAL A 153 9.22 8.78 5.41
C VAL A 153 10.25 7.68 5.67
N ALA A 154 9.85 6.55 6.25
CA ALA A 154 10.77 5.45 6.51
C ALA A 154 11.34 4.88 5.20
N LEU A 155 10.50 4.66 4.18
CA LEU A 155 10.94 4.21 2.86
C LEU A 155 11.88 5.23 2.20
N PHE A 156 11.51 6.50 2.19
CA PHE A 156 12.35 7.58 1.66
C PHE A 156 13.73 7.61 2.34
N LEU A 157 13.79 7.43 3.66
CA LEU A 157 15.06 7.37 4.39
C LEU A 157 15.91 6.17 3.98
N LEU A 158 15.32 4.99 3.74
CA LEU A 158 16.03 3.84 3.18
C LEU A 158 16.59 4.14 1.78
N GLU A 159 15.82 4.83 0.92
CA GLU A 159 16.28 5.24 -0.41
C GLU A 159 17.48 6.18 -0.32
N THR A 160 17.48 7.14 0.61
CA THR A 160 18.64 8.03 0.79
C THR A 160 19.91 7.26 1.18
N ALA A 161 19.79 6.12 1.87
CA ALA A 161 20.94 5.26 2.18
C ALA A 161 21.55 4.64 0.91
N VAL A 162 20.70 4.21 -0.03
CA VAL A 162 21.10 3.68 -1.33
C VAL A 162 21.72 4.78 -2.19
N LEU A 163 21.06 5.93 -2.33
CA LEU A 163 21.55 7.05 -3.14
C LEU A 163 22.92 7.56 -2.66
N LEU A 164 23.09 7.75 -1.35
CA LEU A 164 24.37 8.20 -0.81
C LEU A 164 25.46 7.14 -0.98
N SER A 165 25.11 5.85 -1.06
CA SER A 165 26.07 4.78 -1.37
C SER A 165 26.68 4.87 -2.75
N LEU A 166 25.92 5.37 -3.73
CA LEU A 166 26.42 5.63 -5.07
C LEU A 166 27.51 6.70 -5.09
N LEU A 167 27.58 7.57 -4.08
CA LEU A 167 28.63 8.58 -3.96
C LEU A 167 29.86 8.06 -3.22
N TRP A 168 29.69 7.37 -2.09
CA TRP A 168 30.84 6.99 -1.26
C TRP A 168 31.50 5.67 -1.67
N ILE A 169 30.76 4.73 -2.26
CA ILE A 169 31.35 3.46 -2.74
C ILE A 169 32.38 3.74 -3.84
N PRO A 170 32.09 4.49 -4.91
CA PRO A 170 33.09 4.78 -5.93
C PRO A 170 34.27 5.57 -5.37
N ARG A 171 34.02 6.58 -4.51
CA ARG A 171 35.11 7.33 -3.87
C ARG A 171 36.08 6.40 -3.15
N ARG A 172 35.57 5.38 -2.44
CA ARG A 172 36.40 4.38 -1.77
C ARG A 172 37.14 3.47 -2.76
N LEU A 173 36.48 3.03 -3.82
CA LEU A 173 37.08 2.17 -4.86
C LEU A 173 38.19 2.89 -5.63
N PHE A 174 38.04 4.19 -5.87
CA PHE A 174 39.06 5.05 -6.49
C PHE A 174 40.09 5.59 -5.47
N GLY A 175 40.25 4.93 -4.32
CA GLY A 175 41.31 5.22 -3.35
C GLY A 175 41.16 6.51 -2.55
N LYS A 176 40.02 7.22 -2.61
CA LYS A 176 39.82 8.43 -1.79
C LYS A 176 39.58 8.04 -0.33
N ALA A 177 40.34 8.65 0.57
CA ALA A 177 40.18 8.46 2.00
C ALA A 177 38.77 8.88 2.47
N LEU A 178 38.11 7.99 3.21
CA LEU A 178 36.85 8.27 3.89
C LEU A 178 37.11 8.48 5.38
N PRO A 179 36.29 9.29 6.08
CA PRO A 179 36.43 9.44 7.52
C PRO A 179 36.38 8.10 8.24
N PRO A 180 37.20 7.90 9.30
CA PRO A 180 37.28 6.63 9.99
C PRO A 180 35.92 6.22 10.56
N GLY A 181 35.44 5.03 10.17
CA GLY A 181 34.13 4.52 10.58
C GLY A 181 32.96 4.92 9.68
N TYR A 182 33.13 5.87 8.75
CA TYR A 182 32.08 6.29 7.80
C TYR A 182 31.50 5.11 7.03
N ALA A 183 32.37 4.31 6.40
CA ALA A 183 31.94 3.14 5.61
C ALA A 183 31.30 2.04 6.48
N ARG A 184 31.70 1.87 7.75
CA ARG A 184 31.11 0.86 8.63
C ARG A 184 29.68 1.23 9.06
N THR A 185 29.45 2.50 9.38
CA THR A 185 28.14 3.01 9.78
C THR A 185 27.19 3.04 8.57
N ARG A 186 27.62 3.62 7.45
CA ARG A 186 26.82 3.71 6.22
C ARG A 186 26.60 2.34 5.57
N GLY A 187 27.58 1.45 5.64
CA GLY A 187 27.50 0.11 5.06
C GLY A 187 26.45 -0.78 5.72
N ALA A 188 26.21 -0.65 7.03
CA ALA A 188 25.14 -1.39 7.69
C ALA A 188 23.74 -0.91 7.25
N ALA A 189 23.54 0.41 7.17
CA ALA A 189 22.28 0.99 6.70
C ALA A 189 22.02 0.64 5.23
N LEU A 190 23.06 0.65 4.39
CA LEU A 190 22.97 0.18 3.01
C LEU A 190 22.60 -1.30 2.92
N ALA A 191 23.26 -2.16 3.71
CA ALA A 191 22.94 -3.59 3.73
C ALA A 191 21.48 -3.82 4.12
N ALA A 192 20.95 -3.08 5.10
CA ALA A 192 19.54 -3.12 5.48
C ALA A 192 18.63 -2.70 4.31
N ALA A 193 18.91 -1.56 3.68
CA ALA A 193 18.12 -1.10 2.53
C ALA A 193 18.12 -2.12 1.38
N LEU A 194 19.29 -2.65 1.02
CA LEU A 194 19.43 -3.65 -0.04
C LEU A 194 18.70 -4.95 0.31
N CYS A 195 18.81 -5.44 1.54
CA CYS A 195 18.08 -6.65 1.97
C CYS A 195 16.57 -6.43 1.93
N PHE A 196 16.09 -5.25 2.36
CA PHE A 196 14.67 -4.90 2.31
C PHE A 196 14.13 -4.88 0.87
N TYR A 197 14.79 -4.17 -0.05
CA TYR A 197 14.34 -4.12 -1.45
C TYR A 197 14.50 -5.47 -2.16
N ALA A 198 15.58 -6.20 -1.89
CA ALA A 198 15.77 -7.55 -2.44
C ALA A 198 14.69 -8.51 -1.93
N MET A 199 14.30 -8.41 -0.65
CA MET A 199 13.22 -9.21 -0.06
C MET A 199 11.90 -8.96 -0.80
N ILE A 200 11.54 -7.68 -1.04
CA ILE A 200 10.34 -7.32 -1.80
C ILE A 200 10.42 -7.87 -3.23
N TYR A 201 11.55 -7.67 -3.91
CA TYR A 201 11.75 -8.14 -5.28
C TYR A 201 11.60 -9.66 -5.39
N VAL A 202 12.27 -10.41 -4.52
CA VAL A 202 12.23 -11.88 -4.51
C VAL A 202 10.81 -12.38 -4.22
N PHE A 203 10.09 -11.73 -3.29
CA PHE A 203 8.70 -12.05 -3.00
C PHE A 203 7.80 -11.86 -4.22
N VAL A 204 7.85 -10.68 -4.86
CA VAL A 204 7.04 -10.37 -6.05
C VAL A 204 7.39 -11.30 -7.21
N ALA A 205 8.67 -11.56 -7.46
CA ALA A 205 9.11 -12.48 -8.50
C ALA A 205 8.65 -13.93 -8.24
N GLY A 206 8.63 -14.37 -6.98
CA GLY A 206 8.09 -15.67 -6.59
C GLY A 206 6.57 -15.74 -6.78
N ALA A 207 5.85 -14.70 -6.37
CA ALA A 207 4.40 -14.61 -6.51
C ALA A 207 3.95 -14.66 -7.99
N GLN A 208 4.61 -13.89 -8.86
CA GLN A 208 4.30 -13.87 -10.30
C GLN A 208 4.55 -15.22 -10.99
N ARG A 209 5.41 -16.05 -10.43
CA ARG A 209 5.72 -17.39 -10.95
C ARG A 209 4.94 -18.49 -10.25
N PHE A 210 4.00 -18.14 -9.36
CA PHE A 210 3.27 -19.10 -8.53
C PHE A 210 4.21 -20.06 -7.77
N ALA A 211 5.39 -19.58 -7.41
CA ALA A 211 6.44 -20.35 -6.75
C ALA A 211 6.43 -20.13 -5.22
N LEU A 212 5.46 -19.39 -4.68
CA LEU A 212 5.27 -19.29 -3.24
C LEU A 212 4.41 -20.48 -2.79
N GLY A 213 4.80 -21.18 -1.72
CA GLY A 213 4.15 -22.42 -1.26
C GLY A 213 5.08 -23.64 -1.30
N GLU A 214 6.15 -23.59 -2.09
CA GLU A 214 7.14 -24.66 -2.18
C GLU A 214 8.52 -24.19 -1.74
N VAL A 215 9.39 -25.13 -1.36
CA VAL A 215 10.80 -24.85 -1.08
C VAL A 215 11.53 -24.62 -2.40
N ASN A 216 11.85 -23.36 -2.68
CA ASN A 216 12.67 -22.98 -3.83
C ASN A 216 13.47 -21.71 -3.51
N ARG A 217 14.24 -21.23 -4.50
CA ARG A 217 15.09 -20.04 -4.36
C ARG A 217 14.34 -18.77 -3.97
N TYR A 218 13.06 -18.62 -4.34
CA TYR A 218 12.26 -17.45 -3.98
C TYR A 218 11.84 -17.52 -2.52
N SER A 219 11.26 -18.64 -2.12
CA SER A 219 10.84 -18.89 -0.74
C SER A 219 12.02 -18.81 0.25
N LEU A 220 13.14 -19.51 -0.04
CA LEU A 220 14.36 -19.45 0.77
C LEU A 220 15.01 -18.06 0.74
N GLY A 221 15.05 -17.43 -0.44
CA GLY A 221 15.60 -16.09 -0.61
C GLY A 221 14.83 -15.06 0.24
N PHE A 222 13.50 -15.12 0.22
CA PHE A 222 12.65 -14.27 1.04
C PHE A 222 12.91 -14.47 2.54
N LEU A 223 12.96 -15.72 3.02
CA LEU A 223 13.28 -16.03 4.41
C LEU A 223 14.64 -15.43 4.80
N LEU A 224 15.70 -15.75 4.05
CA LEU A 224 17.06 -15.32 4.36
C LEU A 224 17.19 -13.79 4.31
N LEU A 225 16.61 -13.13 3.30
CA LEU A 225 16.65 -11.68 3.15
C LEU A 225 15.88 -10.97 4.27
N SER A 226 14.76 -11.53 4.74
CA SER A 226 14.01 -10.98 5.87
C SER A 226 14.83 -11.02 7.17
N LEU A 227 15.55 -12.12 7.42
CA LEU A 227 16.44 -12.27 8.58
C LEU A 227 17.68 -11.37 8.48
N LEU A 228 18.30 -11.32 7.29
CA LEU A 228 19.43 -10.44 7.02
C LEU A 228 19.04 -8.96 7.15
N PHE A 229 17.83 -8.58 6.71
CA PHE A 229 17.29 -7.25 6.91
C PHE A 229 17.18 -6.92 8.40
N ALA A 230 16.59 -7.80 9.20
CA ALA A 230 16.46 -7.59 10.65
C ALA A 230 17.83 -7.48 11.35
N GLY A 231 18.78 -8.34 10.99
CA GLY A 231 20.13 -8.30 11.54
C GLY A 231 20.91 -7.04 11.14
N SER A 232 20.81 -6.63 9.88
CA SER A 232 21.49 -5.44 9.35
C SER A 232 20.88 -4.13 9.84
N SER A 233 19.56 -4.05 10.02
CA SER A 233 18.89 -2.88 10.60
C SER A 233 19.28 -2.71 12.07
N GLY A 234 19.31 -3.79 12.85
CA GLY A 234 19.80 -3.78 14.24
C GLY A 234 21.28 -3.38 14.32
N ALA A 235 22.12 -3.91 13.43
CA ALA A 235 23.53 -3.52 13.34
C ALA A 235 23.71 -2.05 12.94
N ALA A 236 22.89 -1.53 12.03
CA ALA A 236 22.89 -0.13 11.64
C ALA A 236 22.55 0.78 12.82
N LEU A 237 21.51 0.45 13.59
CA LEU A 237 21.10 1.21 14.77
C LEU A 237 22.18 1.18 15.84
N ALA A 238 22.73 0.02 16.16
CA ALA A 238 23.81 -0.10 17.13
C ALA A 238 25.05 0.70 16.73
N ARG A 239 25.41 0.71 15.44
CA ARG A 239 26.55 1.50 14.91
C ARG A 239 26.27 2.99 14.92
N ALA A 240 25.05 3.42 14.58
CA ALA A 240 24.64 4.82 14.62
C ALA A 240 24.66 5.35 16.07
N LEU A 241 24.13 4.60 17.03
CA LEU A 241 24.18 4.97 18.45
C LEU A 241 25.62 5.05 18.99
N ARG A 242 26.49 4.12 18.59
CA ARG A 242 27.93 4.17 18.94
C ARG A 242 28.65 5.35 18.30
N SER A 243 28.27 5.77 17.08
CA SER A 243 28.92 6.89 16.38
C SER A 243 28.59 8.24 17.02
N LEU A 244 27.41 8.39 17.64
CA LEU A 244 27.05 9.57 18.44
C LEU A 244 28.01 9.77 19.61
N ARG A 245 28.39 8.68 20.30
CA ARG A 245 29.27 8.71 21.47
C ARG A 245 30.74 8.97 21.13
N ARG A 246 31.21 8.55 19.94
CA ARG A 246 32.64 8.52 19.60
C ARG A 246 33.14 9.71 18.77
N GLY A 247 32.32 10.70 18.44
CA GLY A 247 32.74 12.01 17.91
C GLY A 247 33.52 12.06 16.58
N ARG A 248 33.83 10.93 15.93
CA ARG A 248 34.72 10.86 14.74
C ARG A 248 34.07 11.24 13.41
N LEU A 249 32.76 11.49 13.39
CA LEU A 249 31.98 11.82 12.20
C LEU A 249 31.37 13.21 12.37
N ASP A 250 31.16 13.91 11.27
CA ASP A 250 30.42 15.18 11.25
C ASP A 250 28.98 14.98 11.78
N LEU A 251 28.37 16.06 12.29
CA LEU A 251 27.04 16.00 12.90
C LEU A 251 25.98 15.54 11.90
N ILE A 252 26.03 16.03 10.66
CA ILE A 252 25.05 15.72 9.61
C ILE A 252 25.06 14.22 9.30
N THR A 253 26.24 13.63 9.07
CA THR A 253 26.38 12.19 8.83
C THR A 253 25.87 11.36 10.00
N ARG A 254 26.11 11.79 11.24
CA ARG A 254 25.65 11.08 12.44
C ARG A 254 24.13 11.10 12.54
N VAL A 255 23.51 12.28 12.44
CA VAL A 255 22.06 12.45 12.51
C VAL A 255 21.39 11.69 11.38
N HIS A 256 21.85 11.85 10.14
CA HIS A 256 21.29 11.13 9.00
C HIS A 256 21.39 9.62 9.18
N SER A 257 22.56 9.09 9.57
CA SER A 257 22.74 7.65 9.80
C SER A 257 21.84 7.12 10.93
N LEU A 258 21.61 7.92 11.97
CA LEU A 258 20.72 7.57 13.07
C LEU A 258 19.26 7.52 12.62
N VAL A 259 18.79 8.55 11.92
CA VAL A 259 17.39 8.63 11.46
C VAL A 259 17.08 7.50 10.47
N VAL A 260 18.00 7.20 9.54
CA VAL A 260 17.87 6.04 8.64
C VAL A 260 17.85 4.72 9.42
N ALA A 261 18.71 4.56 10.42
CA ALA A 261 18.76 3.34 11.20
C ALA A 261 17.50 3.13 12.06
N ILE A 262 16.96 4.20 12.64
CA ILE A 262 15.67 4.18 13.36
C ILE A 262 14.55 3.79 12.40
N ALA A 263 14.50 4.37 11.19
CA ALA A 263 13.51 4.01 10.19
C ALA A 263 13.60 2.53 9.78
N ALA A 264 14.80 2.02 9.46
CA ALA A 264 15.01 0.63 9.08
C ALA A 264 14.66 -0.36 10.21
N PHE A 265 15.05 -0.03 11.45
CA PHE A 265 14.72 -0.85 12.61
C PHE A 265 13.23 -0.78 12.97
N GLY A 266 12.60 0.40 12.82
CA GLY A 266 11.16 0.57 12.97
C GLY A 266 10.37 -0.28 11.97
N ILE A 267 10.78 -0.31 10.70
CA ILE A 267 10.21 -1.24 9.70
C ILE A 267 10.42 -2.69 10.13
N THR A 268 11.60 -3.04 10.67
CA THR A 268 11.85 -4.41 11.17
C THR A 268 10.87 -4.79 12.27
N LEU A 269 10.66 -3.93 13.26
CA LEU A 269 9.70 -4.17 14.34
C LEU A 269 8.27 -4.28 13.81
N TRP A 270 7.91 -3.40 12.88
CA TRP A 270 6.59 -3.42 12.26
C TRP A 270 6.35 -4.71 11.46
N LEU A 271 7.31 -5.16 10.65
CA LEU A 271 7.23 -6.43 9.93
C LEU A 271 7.23 -7.64 10.86
N MET A 272 7.99 -7.59 11.96
CA MET A 272 8.05 -8.65 12.96
C MET A 272 6.71 -8.78 13.71
N ALA A 273 6.08 -7.66 14.08
CA ALA A 273 4.76 -7.66 14.73
C ALA A 273 3.66 -8.28 13.86
N HIS A 274 3.85 -8.30 12.54
CA HIS A 274 2.94 -8.93 11.57
C HIS A 274 3.45 -10.28 11.05
N GLY A 275 4.47 -10.87 11.68
CA GLY A 275 4.96 -12.22 11.36
C GLY A 275 5.67 -12.36 10.01
N ILE A 276 6.14 -11.26 9.41
CA ILE A 276 6.80 -11.26 8.10
C ILE A 276 8.29 -11.64 8.22
N ILE A 277 8.96 -11.18 9.29
CA ILE A 277 10.37 -11.51 9.53
C ILE A 277 10.48 -13.00 9.88
N GLY A 278 11.26 -13.75 9.11
CA GLY A 278 11.44 -15.18 9.35
C GLY A 278 10.30 -16.06 8.79
N LEU A 279 9.37 -15.48 8.03
CA LEU A 279 8.23 -16.22 7.49
C LEU A 279 8.69 -17.29 6.49
N ARG A 280 8.20 -18.51 6.70
CA ARG A 280 8.35 -19.65 5.78
C ARG A 280 7.14 -19.73 4.87
N THR A 281 7.24 -19.19 3.66
CA THR A 281 6.16 -19.15 2.66
C THR A 281 5.69 -20.52 2.18
N TRP A 282 6.40 -21.60 2.52
CA TRP A 282 6.11 -22.99 2.14
C TRP A 282 5.58 -23.86 3.28
N ALA A 283 5.38 -23.28 4.47
CA ALA A 283 4.91 -24.02 5.63
C ALA A 283 3.37 -24.07 5.72
N TRP A 284 2.66 -23.64 4.67
CA TRP A 284 1.21 -23.44 4.63
C TRP A 284 0.65 -23.92 3.29
#